data_AF-A0A2J8RJW3-F1
#
_entry.id   AF-A0A2J8RJW3-F1
#
_cell.length_a   1.000
_cell.length_b   1.000
_cell.length_c   1.000
_cell.angle_alpha   90.00
_cell.angle_beta   90.00
_cell.angle_gamma   90.00
#
_symmetry.space_group_name_H-M   'P 1'
#
loop_
_entity.id
_entity.type
_entity.pdbx_description
1 polymer ?
#
loop_
_entity_poly.entity_id
_entity_poly.type
_entity_poly.pdbx_seq_one_letter_code
_entity_poly.pdbx_strand_id
1 'polypeptide(L)'
;MGVWLSKDDYIRDLKRIILCFLIVYMAILVGTEQDFYSLLGVSKTASSREIRQAFKKLALKLHPDKNPNNPNAHGDFLKINRAYEVLKDEDLRKKYDKYGEKGLEDNQGGQYESWNYYRYDFGIYDDDPEIITLERREFDAAVNSGELWFVNFYSPGCSHCHDLAPTWRDFAKEVDGLLRIGAVNCGDDRMLCRMKGVNSYPSLFIFRSGMAPVKYHGDRSKESLVSFAMQHVRSTVTELWTGNFVNSIQTAFAAGIGWLITFCSKGGDCLTSQTRLRLSGML
;
A
#
# COMPACT_ATOMS: atom_id res chain seq x y z
N MET A 1 29.65 16.77 65.29
CA MET A 1 29.91 17.75 64.20
C MET A 1 28.60 18.02 63.50
N GLY A 2 27.90 19.10 63.89
CA GLY A 2 26.66 19.52 63.24
C GLY A 2 26.98 20.61 62.22
N VAL A 3 26.77 20.34 60.94
CA VAL A 3 26.95 21.32 59.86
C VAL A 3 25.71 22.23 59.88
N TRP A 4 25.88 23.49 60.26
CA TRP A 4 24.85 24.51 60.17
C TRP A 4 24.81 25.04 58.73
N LEU A 5 23.75 24.71 57.99
CA LEU A 5 23.49 25.32 56.68
C LEU A 5 23.15 26.80 56.87
N SER A 6 23.86 27.69 56.16
CA SER A 6 23.61 29.13 56.24
C SER A 6 22.23 29.47 55.66
N LYS A 7 21.56 30.49 56.21
CA LYS A 7 20.28 31.01 55.68
C LYS A 7 20.39 31.38 54.19
N ASP A 8 21.58 31.79 53.75
CA ASP A 8 21.88 32.12 52.36
C ASP A 8 21.97 30.89 51.46
N ASP A 9 22.41 29.74 51.99
CA ASP A 9 22.41 28.46 51.26
C ASP A 9 20.98 28.00 50.99
N TYR A 10 20.11 28.11 52.00
CA TYR A 10 18.70 27.75 51.89
C TYR A 10 17.95 28.59 50.84
N ILE A 11 18.17 29.92 50.81
CA ILE A 11 17.53 30.81 49.84
C ILE A 11 18.04 30.52 48.42
N ARG A 12 19.32 30.18 48.28
CA ARG A 12 19.94 29.86 46.99
C ARG A 12 19.45 28.53 46.43
N ASP A 13 19.27 27.51 47.28
CA ASP A 13 18.69 26.23 46.88
C ASP A 13 17.20 26.34 46.58
N LEU A 14 16.45 27.14 47.35
CA LEU A 14 15.03 27.40 47.08
C LEU A 14 14.84 28.11 45.73
N LYS A 15 15.70 29.07 45.39
CA LYS A 15 15.69 29.74 44.07
C LYS A 15 16.00 28.75 42.94
N ARG A 16 16.94 27.81 43.14
CA ARG A 16 17.26 26.76 42.16
C ARG A 16 16.09 25.80 41.96
N ILE A 17 15.43 25.39 43.04
CA ILE A 17 14.26 24.51 43.00
C ILE A 17 13.10 25.20 42.26
N ILE A 18 12.79 26.45 42.59
CA ILE A 18 11.75 27.23 41.91
C ILE A 18 12.10 27.44 40.42
N LEU A 19 13.36 27.71 40.10
CA LEU A 19 13.82 27.83 38.72
C LEU A 19 13.69 26.51 37.95
N CYS A 20 14.03 25.37 38.55
CA CYS A 20 13.83 24.05 37.96
C CYS A 20 12.35 23.74 37.74
N PHE A 21 11.47 24.05 38.71
CA PHE A 21 10.03 23.90 38.52
C PHE A 21 9.48 24.83 37.43
N LEU A 22 9.98 26.05 37.31
CA LEU A 22 9.62 26.97 36.23
C LEU A 22 10.12 26.48 34.86
N ILE A 23 11.33 25.92 34.78
CA ILE A 23 11.88 25.32 33.55
C ILE A 23 11.10 24.07 33.17
N VAL A 24 10.76 23.21 34.13
CA VAL A 24 9.95 22.00 33.88
C VAL A 24 8.52 22.39 33.50
N TYR A 25 7.92 23.40 34.14
CA TYR A 25 6.60 23.93 33.79
C TYR A 25 6.59 24.57 32.40
N MET A 26 7.63 25.34 32.05
CA MET A 26 7.82 25.89 30.70
C MET A 26 8.07 24.79 29.66
N ALA A 27 8.79 23.72 30.00
CA ALA A 27 8.99 22.56 29.13
C ALA A 27 7.69 21.76 28.93
N ILE A 28 6.83 21.69 29.95
CA ILE A 28 5.48 21.09 29.86
C ILE A 28 4.54 22.00 29.04
N LEU A 29 4.77 23.32 29.01
CA LEU A 29 4.02 24.31 28.23
C LEU A 29 4.51 24.49 26.79
N VAL A 30 5.57 23.80 26.35
CA VAL A 30 5.91 23.72 24.92
C VAL A 30 4.80 22.91 24.26
N GLY A 31 3.77 23.62 23.80
CA GLY A 31 2.66 23.06 23.04
C GLY A 31 3.23 22.31 21.85
N THR A 32 2.85 21.05 21.73
CA THR A 32 3.03 20.28 20.49
C THR A 32 2.27 21.05 19.41
N GLU A 33 2.98 21.80 18.58
CA GLU A 33 2.41 22.33 17.34
C GLU A 33 1.87 21.10 16.60
N GLN A 34 0.54 21.03 16.44
CA GLN A 34 -0.13 19.82 16.02
C GLN A 34 0.18 19.59 14.54
N ASP A 35 1.17 18.76 14.26
CA ASP A 35 1.62 18.48 12.89
C ASP A 35 0.62 17.57 12.15
N PHE A 36 0.72 17.49 10.82
CA PHE A 36 -0.19 16.72 9.98
C PHE A 36 -0.17 15.22 10.27
N TYR A 37 0.97 14.69 10.71
CA TYR A 37 1.09 13.27 11.07
C TYR A 37 0.33 12.99 12.37
N SER A 38 0.45 13.88 13.36
CA SER A 38 -0.26 13.82 14.63
C SER A 38 -1.77 14.02 14.46
N LEU A 39 -2.21 14.86 13.51
CA LEU A 39 -3.62 15.02 13.15
C LEU A 39 -4.23 13.72 12.59
N LEU A 40 -3.47 12.98 11.78
CA LEU A 40 -3.91 11.69 11.25
C LEU A 40 -3.63 10.52 12.21
N GLY A 41 -2.82 10.73 13.25
CA GLY A 41 -2.44 9.69 14.21
C GLY A 41 -1.46 8.67 13.64
N VAL A 42 -0.55 9.11 12.76
CA VAL A 42 0.45 8.26 12.09
C VAL A 42 1.87 8.74 12.36
N SER A 43 2.86 7.86 12.15
CA SER A 43 4.28 8.24 12.20
C SER A 43 4.69 9.10 11.00
N LYS A 44 5.72 9.93 11.15
CA LYS A 44 6.37 10.63 10.01
C LYS A 44 6.90 9.66 8.95
N THR A 45 7.22 8.42 9.33
CA THR A 45 7.69 7.35 8.45
C THR A 45 6.55 6.52 7.84
N ALA A 46 5.28 6.88 8.07
CA ALA A 46 4.14 6.12 7.57
C ALA A 46 4.12 6.08 6.04
N SER A 47 3.81 4.92 5.49
CA SER A 47 3.56 4.69 4.07
C SER A 47 2.30 5.42 3.59
N SER A 48 2.18 5.66 2.28
CA SER A 48 0.97 6.25 1.68
C SER A 48 -0.29 5.44 2.01
N ARG A 49 -0.17 4.11 2.09
CA ARG A 49 -1.25 3.19 2.52
C ARG A 49 -1.69 3.45 3.96
N GLU A 50 -0.76 3.54 4.90
CA GLU A 50 -1.07 3.81 6.31
C GLU A 50 -1.73 5.19 6.49
N ILE A 51 -1.27 6.20 5.75
CA ILE A 51 -1.86 7.54 5.72
C ILE A 51 -3.31 7.47 5.22
N ARG A 52 -3.56 6.79 4.09
CA ARG A 52 -4.92 6.59 3.55
C ARG A 52 -5.82 5.86 4.54
N GLN A 53 -5.36 4.76 5.14
CA GLN A 53 -6.16 4.00 6.11
C GLN A 53 -6.51 4.84 7.35
N ALA A 54 -5.54 5.58 7.90
CA ALA A 54 -5.75 6.47 9.03
C ALA A 54 -6.75 7.59 8.69
N PHE A 55 -6.55 8.25 7.55
CA PHE A 55 -7.49 9.26 7.06
C PHE A 55 -8.88 8.69 6.82
N LYS A 56 -9.02 7.53 6.16
CA LYS A 56 -10.32 6.87 5.92
C LYS A 56 -11.08 6.63 7.23
N LYS A 57 -10.40 6.14 8.26
CA LYS A 57 -10.99 5.92 9.59
C LYS A 57 -11.49 7.21 10.21
N LEU A 58 -10.72 8.29 10.14
CA LEU A 58 -11.13 9.61 10.61
C LEU A 58 -12.27 10.17 9.77
N ALA A 59 -12.19 10.06 8.45
CA ALA A 59 -13.17 10.59 7.53
C ALA A 59 -14.54 9.95 7.77
N LEU A 60 -14.62 8.63 7.89
CA LEU A 60 -15.88 7.93 8.16
C LEU A 60 -16.53 8.31 9.49
N LYS A 61 -15.74 8.74 10.48
CA LYS A 61 -16.22 9.14 11.81
C LYS A 61 -16.58 10.61 11.89
N LEU A 62 -15.75 11.48 11.30
CA LEU A 62 -15.79 12.94 11.48
C LEU A 62 -16.47 13.66 10.32
N HIS A 63 -16.88 12.95 9.26
CA HIS A 63 -17.52 13.58 8.11
C HIS A 63 -18.73 14.45 8.52
N PRO A 64 -18.89 15.67 7.97
CA PRO A 64 -20.01 16.55 8.29
C PRO A 64 -21.40 15.91 8.07
N ASP A 65 -21.58 15.15 6.99
CA ASP A 65 -22.82 14.39 6.72
C ASP A 65 -23.26 13.45 7.85
N LYS A 66 -22.31 12.92 8.64
CA LYS A 66 -22.59 12.04 9.78
C LYS A 66 -22.62 12.77 11.12
N ASN A 67 -22.30 14.06 11.13
CA ASN A 67 -22.22 14.88 12.33
C ASN A 67 -23.02 16.20 12.17
N PRO A 68 -24.31 16.15 11.78
CA PRO A 68 -25.10 17.37 11.53
C PRO A 68 -25.32 18.24 12.77
N ASN A 69 -25.21 17.66 13.96
CA ASN A 69 -25.40 18.35 15.24
C ASN A 69 -24.15 19.08 15.75
N ASN A 70 -22.98 18.85 15.13
CA ASN A 70 -21.74 19.52 15.51
C ASN A 70 -21.50 20.72 14.56
N PRO A 71 -21.64 21.98 15.04
CA PRO A 71 -21.45 23.16 14.20
C PRO A 71 -20.00 23.30 13.68
N ASN A 72 -19.04 22.65 14.33
CA ASN A 72 -17.63 22.68 13.95
C ASN A 72 -17.21 21.50 13.06
N ALA A 73 -18.11 20.56 12.74
CA ALA A 73 -17.76 19.34 12.00
C ALA A 73 -17.05 19.63 10.67
N HIS A 74 -17.51 20.65 9.94
CA HIS A 74 -16.88 21.07 8.70
C HIS A 74 -15.44 21.55 8.91
N GLY A 75 -15.21 22.43 9.89
CA GLY A 75 -13.87 22.96 10.19
C GLY A 75 -12.91 21.89 10.69
N ASP A 76 -13.38 20.95 11.52
CA ASP A 76 -12.57 19.84 12.00
C ASP A 76 -12.22 18.86 10.87
N PHE A 77 -13.17 18.57 9.98
CA PHE A 77 -12.93 17.75 8.81
C PHE A 77 -11.93 18.39 7.84
N LEU A 78 -12.02 19.72 7.64
CA LEU A 78 -11.13 20.45 6.74
C LEU A 78 -9.67 20.37 7.19
N LYS A 79 -9.40 20.35 8.51
CA LYS A 79 -8.05 20.15 9.05
C LYS A 79 -7.48 18.77 8.70
N ILE A 80 -8.23 17.70 8.92
CA ILE A 80 -7.77 16.34 8.59
C ILE A 80 -7.65 16.13 7.08
N ASN A 81 -8.55 16.73 6.30
CA ASN A 81 -8.51 16.67 4.84
C ASN A 81 -7.28 17.39 4.29
N ARG A 82 -6.97 18.58 4.80
CA ARG A 82 -5.74 19.31 4.45
C ARG A 82 -4.48 18.49 4.77
N ALA A 83 -4.43 17.89 5.96
CA ALA A 83 -3.32 17.01 6.35
C ALA A 83 -3.18 15.84 5.36
N TYR A 84 -4.29 15.18 5.00
CA TYR A 84 -4.29 14.09 4.03
C TYR A 84 -3.86 14.53 2.62
N GLU A 85 -4.41 15.62 2.09
CA GLU A 85 -4.08 16.13 0.75
C GLU A 85 -2.60 16.49 0.59
N VAL A 86 -1.97 16.99 1.66
CA VAL A 86 -0.53 17.26 1.67
C VAL A 86 0.29 15.98 1.82
N LEU A 87 -0.10 15.08 2.73
CA LEU A 87 0.69 13.89 3.04
C LEU A 87 0.55 12.78 1.99
N LYS A 88 -0.53 12.77 1.20
CA LYS A 88 -0.71 11.81 0.10
C LYS A 88 0.14 12.16 -1.13
N ASP A 89 0.42 13.45 -1.35
CA ASP A 89 1.24 13.90 -2.46
C ASP A 89 2.71 13.93 -2.03
N GLU A 90 3.55 13.15 -2.70
CA GLU A 90 4.96 13.03 -2.30
C GLU A 90 5.73 14.36 -2.34
N ASP A 91 5.43 15.24 -3.29
CA ASP A 91 6.12 16.52 -3.45
C ASP A 91 5.69 17.52 -2.37
N LEU A 92 4.40 17.57 -2.06
CA LEU A 92 3.85 18.36 -0.96
C LEU A 92 4.31 17.84 0.39
N ARG A 93 4.29 16.52 0.62
CA ARG A 93 4.81 15.87 1.82
C ARG A 93 6.29 16.21 2.04
N LYS A 94 7.11 16.15 0.99
CA LYS A 94 8.53 16.54 1.07
C LYS A 94 8.72 18.02 1.40
N LYS A 95 7.87 18.90 0.84
CA LYS A 95 7.89 20.34 1.15
C LYS A 95 7.50 20.60 2.60
N TYR A 96 6.46 19.92 3.07
CA TYR A 96 6.00 19.95 4.46
C TYR A 96 7.08 19.43 5.42
N ASP A 97 7.72 18.31 5.10
CA ASP A 97 8.77 17.73 5.93
C ASP A 97 9.99 18.64 6.10
N LYS A 98 10.26 19.50 5.11
CA LYS A 98 11.40 20.42 5.08
C LYS A 98 11.09 21.79 5.69
N TYR A 99 9.89 22.31 5.49
CA TYR A 99 9.55 23.70 5.79
C TYR A 99 8.31 23.88 6.69
N GLY A 100 7.66 22.79 7.09
CA GLY A 100 6.38 22.81 7.79
C GLY A 100 5.26 23.43 6.95
N GLU A 101 4.20 23.90 7.61
CA GLU A 101 3.08 24.57 6.94
C GLU A 101 3.48 25.85 6.22
N LYS A 102 4.55 26.54 6.66
CA LYS A 102 5.05 27.77 6.02
C LYS A 102 5.52 27.54 4.58
N GLY A 103 5.85 26.30 4.22
CA GLY A 103 6.20 25.92 2.87
C GLY A 103 4.99 25.71 1.97
N LEU A 104 3.78 25.60 2.50
CA LEU A 104 2.59 25.22 1.73
C LEU A 104 1.78 26.45 1.32
N GLU A 105 0.95 26.29 0.29
CA GLU A 105 -0.01 27.32 -0.12
C GLU A 105 -1.32 27.12 0.65
N ASP A 106 -1.99 28.21 1.01
CA ASP A 106 -3.22 28.17 1.85
C ASP A 106 -4.42 27.53 1.14
N ASN A 107 -4.40 27.42 -0.19
CA ASN A 107 -5.53 26.89 -0.98
C ASN A 107 -5.61 25.35 -1.01
N GLN A 108 -4.75 24.63 -0.29
CA GLN A 108 -4.73 23.17 -0.27
C GLN A 108 -5.67 22.63 0.83
N GLY A 109 -6.71 21.86 0.45
CA GLY A 109 -7.58 21.13 1.40
C GLY A 109 -9.05 21.58 1.51
N GLY A 110 -9.50 22.54 0.69
CA GLY A 110 -10.86 23.09 0.76
C GLY A 110 -11.98 22.22 0.15
N GLN A 111 -11.64 21.20 -0.64
CA GLN A 111 -12.62 20.28 -1.23
C GLN A 111 -12.42 18.88 -0.65
N TYR A 112 -13.52 18.29 -0.19
CA TYR A 112 -13.60 16.91 0.23
C TYR A 112 -14.78 16.22 -0.42
N GLU A 113 -14.71 14.91 -0.50
CA GLU A 113 -15.73 14.08 -1.13
C GLU A 113 -16.84 13.71 -0.15
N SER A 114 -17.94 13.15 -0.64
CA SER A 114 -19.05 12.71 0.24
C SER A 114 -18.64 11.58 1.18
N TRP A 115 -19.41 11.37 2.27
CA TRP A 115 -19.17 10.23 3.17
C TRP A 115 -19.21 8.88 2.42
N ASN A 116 -20.11 8.74 1.44
CA ASN A 116 -20.25 7.53 0.64
C ASN A 116 -18.99 7.23 -0.18
N TYR A 117 -18.34 8.27 -0.73
CA TYR A 117 -17.07 8.11 -1.43
C TYR A 117 -16.00 7.50 -0.51
N TYR A 118 -15.81 8.07 0.68
CA TYR A 118 -14.83 7.53 1.65
C TYR A 118 -15.17 6.10 2.11
N ARG A 119 -16.45 5.74 2.07
CA ARG A 119 -16.93 4.41 2.50
C ARG A 119 -16.73 3.33 1.45
N TYR A 120 -16.91 3.65 0.17
CA TYR A 120 -17.00 2.65 -0.91
C TYR A 120 -15.92 2.79 -1.99
N ASP A 121 -15.42 4.01 -2.24
CA ASP A 121 -14.57 4.31 -3.40
C ASP A 121 -13.14 4.66 -2.98
N PHE A 122 -12.92 4.99 -1.71
CA PHE A 122 -11.62 5.39 -1.19
C PHE A 122 -10.81 4.20 -0.66
N GLY A 123 -9.57 4.09 -1.13
CA GLY A 123 -8.64 3.04 -0.69
C GLY A 123 -9.21 1.64 -0.91
N ILE A 124 -9.73 1.37 -2.12
CA ILE A 124 -10.50 0.15 -2.45
C ILE A 124 -9.74 -1.12 -2.06
N TYR A 125 -8.42 -1.13 -2.24
CA TYR A 125 -7.56 -2.29 -1.99
C TYR A 125 -6.61 -2.11 -0.79
N ASP A 126 -6.75 -1.05 0.01
CA ASP A 126 -5.81 -0.78 1.11
C ASP A 126 -5.92 -1.82 2.25
N ASP A 127 -6.99 -2.61 2.31
CA ASP A 127 -7.17 -3.68 3.31
C ASP A 127 -6.83 -5.08 2.77
N ASP A 128 -6.35 -5.17 1.52
CA ASP A 128 -6.05 -6.41 0.82
C ASP A 128 -4.52 -6.57 0.67
N PRO A 129 -3.82 -7.31 1.56
CA PRO A 129 -2.37 -7.35 1.59
C PRO A 129 -1.73 -7.98 0.34
N GLU A 130 -2.46 -8.82 -0.39
CA GLU A 130 -1.99 -9.43 -1.63
C GLU A 130 -2.02 -8.46 -2.84
N ILE A 131 -2.67 -7.30 -2.70
CA ILE A 131 -2.78 -6.29 -3.76
C ILE A 131 -1.90 -5.08 -3.42
N ILE A 132 -0.92 -4.82 -4.29
CA ILE A 132 0.00 -3.70 -4.13
C ILE A 132 -0.56 -2.50 -4.90
N THR A 133 -1.01 -1.47 -4.18
CA THR A 133 -1.40 -0.19 -4.79
C THR A 133 -0.15 0.56 -5.23
N LEU A 134 0.00 0.78 -6.53
CA LEU A 134 1.17 1.42 -7.14
C LEU A 134 0.91 2.89 -7.44
N GLU A 135 1.78 3.76 -6.93
CA GLU A 135 1.85 5.17 -7.28
C GLU A 135 2.84 5.38 -8.45
N ARG A 136 2.79 6.52 -9.14
CA ARG A 136 3.56 6.73 -10.38
C ARG A 136 5.06 6.53 -10.26
N ARG A 137 5.67 6.90 -9.12
CA ARG A 137 7.12 6.74 -8.93
C ARG A 137 7.51 5.29 -8.72
N GLU A 138 6.65 4.52 -8.08
CA GLU A 138 6.88 3.10 -7.78
C GLU A 138 6.51 2.22 -8.98
N PHE A 139 5.53 2.63 -9.79
CA PHE A 139 5.00 1.85 -10.89
C PHE A 139 6.10 1.37 -11.85
N ASP A 140 6.91 2.28 -12.39
CA ASP A 140 7.92 1.93 -13.40
C ASP A 140 9.02 1.03 -12.81
N ALA A 141 9.41 1.25 -11.54
CA ALA A 141 10.37 0.38 -10.87
C ALA A 141 9.79 -1.01 -10.61
N ALA A 142 8.53 -1.08 -10.15
CA ALA A 142 7.83 -2.32 -9.86
C ALA A 142 7.69 -3.19 -11.11
N VAL A 143 7.10 -2.68 -12.19
CA VAL A 143 6.82 -3.48 -13.38
C VAL A 143 8.07 -3.88 -14.18
N ASN A 144 9.20 -3.21 -13.94
CA ASN A 144 10.50 -3.52 -14.55
C ASN A 144 11.45 -4.30 -13.62
N SER A 145 11.00 -4.74 -12.43
CA SER A 145 11.83 -5.48 -11.47
C SER A 145 12.32 -6.84 -11.98
N GLY A 146 11.68 -7.37 -13.03
CA GLY A 146 11.87 -8.72 -13.56
C GLY A 146 10.76 -9.69 -13.14
N GLU A 147 10.01 -9.35 -12.09
CA GLU A 147 8.82 -10.09 -11.69
C GLU A 147 7.69 -9.93 -12.72
N LEU A 148 6.77 -10.90 -12.74
CA LEU A 148 5.54 -10.79 -13.51
C LEU A 148 4.52 -9.99 -12.70
N TRP A 149 3.97 -8.93 -13.28
CA TRP A 149 2.94 -8.10 -12.66
C TRP A 149 1.64 -8.20 -13.44
N PHE A 150 0.52 -8.35 -12.74
CA PHE A 150 -0.80 -8.16 -13.32
C PHE A 150 -1.48 -7.00 -12.59
N VAL A 151 -1.72 -5.90 -13.30
CA VAL A 151 -2.16 -4.63 -12.71
C VAL A 151 -3.56 -4.25 -13.16
N ASN A 152 -4.40 -3.91 -12.19
CA ASN A 152 -5.72 -3.33 -12.40
C ASN A 152 -5.68 -1.80 -12.35
N PHE A 153 -5.89 -1.16 -13.49
CA PHE A 153 -6.10 0.29 -13.58
C PHE A 153 -7.58 0.60 -13.42
N TYR A 154 -7.94 1.19 -12.29
CA TYR A 154 -9.31 1.49 -11.90
C TYR A 154 -9.52 3.00 -11.69
N SER A 155 -10.78 3.41 -11.51
CA SER A 155 -11.15 4.78 -11.14
C SER A 155 -12.18 4.75 -10.01
N PRO A 156 -12.23 5.74 -9.11
CA PRO A 156 -13.37 5.93 -8.22
C PRO A 156 -14.64 6.25 -9.02
N GLY A 157 -15.82 6.02 -8.43
CA GLY A 157 -17.12 6.24 -9.07
C GLY A 157 -17.40 5.35 -10.29
N CYS A 158 -16.63 4.28 -10.48
CA CYS A 158 -16.73 3.37 -11.64
C CYS A 158 -17.44 2.08 -11.25
N SER A 159 -18.71 1.90 -11.64
CA SER A 159 -19.50 0.70 -11.31
C SER A 159 -18.77 -0.60 -11.68
N HIS A 160 -18.23 -0.68 -12.91
CA HIS A 160 -17.49 -1.88 -13.36
C HIS A 160 -16.20 -2.15 -12.56
N CYS A 161 -15.62 -1.13 -11.95
CA CYS A 161 -14.46 -1.26 -11.08
C CYS A 161 -14.87 -1.84 -9.72
N HIS A 162 -16.03 -1.41 -9.18
CA HIS A 162 -16.61 -2.00 -7.98
C HIS A 162 -17.06 -3.45 -8.21
N ASP A 163 -17.66 -3.75 -9.36
CA ASP A 163 -18.05 -5.11 -9.74
C ASP A 163 -16.83 -6.04 -9.78
N LEU A 164 -15.69 -5.55 -10.27
CA LEU A 164 -14.44 -6.32 -10.36
C LEU A 164 -13.73 -6.47 -9.01
N ALA A 165 -13.85 -5.51 -8.09
CA ALA A 165 -13.01 -5.46 -6.90
C ALA A 165 -13.06 -6.74 -6.03
N PRO A 166 -14.22 -7.37 -5.76
CA PRO A 166 -14.26 -8.66 -5.06
C PRO A 166 -13.51 -9.76 -5.80
N THR A 167 -13.72 -9.89 -7.11
CA THR A 167 -13.04 -10.90 -7.93
C THR A 167 -11.53 -10.65 -8.00
N TRP A 168 -11.09 -9.40 -8.03
CA TRP A 168 -9.67 -9.05 -8.03
C TRP A 168 -8.98 -9.46 -6.71
N ARG A 169 -9.67 -9.32 -5.57
CA ARG A 169 -9.19 -9.81 -4.26
C ARG A 169 -9.05 -11.32 -4.22
N ASP A 170 -10.09 -12.04 -4.65
CA ASP A 170 -10.08 -13.50 -4.65
C ASP A 170 -9.04 -14.04 -5.64
N PHE A 171 -8.89 -13.38 -6.79
CA PHE A 171 -7.84 -13.66 -7.75
C PHE A 171 -6.45 -13.46 -7.14
N ALA A 172 -6.21 -12.34 -6.45
CA ALA A 172 -4.93 -12.05 -5.83
C ALA A 172 -4.50 -13.11 -4.81
N LYS A 173 -5.44 -13.56 -3.98
CA LYS A 173 -5.21 -14.66 -3.02
C LYS A 173 -4.90 -16.00 -3.70
N GLU A 174 -5.58 -16.30 -4.79
CA GLU A 174 -5.40 -17.56 -5.54
C GLU A 174 -4.02 -17.66 -6.20
N VAL A 175 -3.43 -16.53 -6.59
CA VAL A 175 -2.14 -16.48 -7.31
C VAL A 175 -0.99 -15.91 -6.49
N ASP A 176 -1.19 -15.77 -5.17
CA ASP A 176 -0.14 -15.29 -4.27
C ASP A 176 1.11 -16.19 -4.37
N GLY A 177 2.26 -15.54 -4.45
CA GLY A 177 3.56 -16.19 -4.70
C GLY A 177 3.84 -16.63 -6.15
N LEU A 178 2.87 -16.59 -7.08
CA LEU A 178 3.09 -16.91 -8.50
C LEU A 178 3.44 -15.66 -9.34
N LEU A 179 2.77 -14.54 -9.05
CA LEU A 179 2.99 -13.26 -9.69
C LEU A 179 2.59 -12.13 -8.73
N ARG A 180 3.00 -10.90 -9.05
CA ARG A 180 2.63 -9.72 -8.29
C ARG A 180 1.31 -9.17 -8.79
N ILE A 181 0.39 -8.89 -7.88
CA ILE A 181 -0.90 -8.29 -8.19
C ILE A 181 -0.88 -6.82 -7.80
N GLY A 182 -1.13 -5.95 -8.78
CA GLY A 182 -1.10 -4.52 -8.61
C GLY A 182 -2.46 -3.86 -8.81
N ALA A 183 -2.63 -2.68 -8.22
CA ALA A 183 -3.74 -1.78 -8.52
C ALA A 183 -3.23 -0.35 -8.69
N VAL A 184 -3.77 0.38 -9.66
CA VAL A 184 -3.46 1.79 -9.89
C VAL A 184 -4.76 2.59 -9.87
N ASN A 185 -4.82 3.58 -8.97
CA ASN A 185 -5.94 4.51 -8.92
C ASN A 185 -5.75 5.63 -9.95
N CYS A 186 -6.45 5.56 -11.07
CA CYS A 186 -6.41 6.60 -12.11
C CYS A 186 -7.13 7.88 -11.71
N GLY A 187 -7.93 7.87 -10.64
CA GLY A 187 -8.49 9.08 -10.04
C GLY A 187 -7.40 9.98 -9.45
N ASP A 188 -6.43 9.36 -8.77
CA ASP A 188 -5.29 10.06 -8.14
C ASP A 188 -4.17 10.36 -9.16
N ASP A 189 -3.87 9.44 -10.09
CA ASP A 189 -2.84 9.66 -11.11
C ASP A 189 -3.34 9.44 -12.55
N ARG A 190 -4.05 10.44 -13.06
CA ARG A 190 -4.54 10.45 -14.46
C ARG A 190 -3.40 10.42 -15.49
N MET A 191 -2.24 10.99 -15.16
CA MET A 191 -1.11 11.08 -16.08
C MET A 191 -0.50 9.71 -16.33
N LEU A 192 -0.25 8.94 -15.25
CA LEU A 192 0.23 7.57 -15.32
C LEU A 192 -0.70 6.72 -16.20
N CYS A 193 -2.01 6.76 -15.93
CA CYS A 193 -2.97 5.96 -16.68
C CYS A 193 -3.01 6.33 -18.17
N ARG A 194 -2.98 7.63 -18.49
CA ARG A 194 -2.90 8.10 -19.89
C ARG A 194 -1.62 7.64 -20.56
N MET A 195 -0.47 7.74 -19.88
CA MET A 195 0.82 7.28 -20.41
C MET A 195 0.86 5.78 -20.69
N LYS A 196 0.14 4.97 -19.91
CA LYS A 196 -0.01 3.53 -20.14
C LYS A 196 -1.14 3.17 -21.11
N GLY A 197 -1.77 4.15 -21.76
CA GLY A 197 -2.81 3.93 -22.76
C GLY A 197 -4.15 3.47 -22.18
N VAL A 198 -4.42 3.78 -20.91
CA VAL A 198 -5.68 3.46 -20.24
C VAL A 198 -6.71 4.54 -20.55
N ASN A 199 -7.71 4.20 -21.37
CA ASN A 199 -8.80 5.09 -21.76
C ASN A 199 -10.17 4.65 -21.23
N SER A 200 -10.25 3.51 -20.55
CA SER A 200 -11.47 2.98 -19.95
C SER A 200 -11.15 2.16 -18.69
N TYR A 201 -12.11 2.11 -17.77
CA TYR A 201 -11.93 1.47 -16.47
C TYR A 201 -12.96 0.34 -16.25
N PRO A 202 -12.57 -0.76 -15.59
CA PRO A 202 -11.19 -1.15 -15.30
C PRO A 202 -10.46 -1.58 -16.58
N SER A 203 -9.15 -1.32 -16.65
CA SER A 203 -8.25 -1.87 -17.66
C SER A 203 -7.18 -2.74 -16.99
N LEU A 204 -7.01 -3.96 -17.46
CA LEU A 204 -6.14 -4.96 -16.85
C LEU A 204 -4.96 -5.27 -17.77
N PHE A 205 -3.74 -5.21 -17.24
CA PHE A 205 -2.51 -5.41 -18.03
C PHE A 205 -1.49 -6.26 -17.29
N ILE A 206 -0.87 -7.18 -18.04
CA ILE A 206 0.33 -7.89 -17.60
C ILE A 206 1.58 -7.13 -18.03
N PHE A 207 2.55 -7.04 -17.12
CA PHE A 207 3.87 -6.47 -17.33
C PHE A 207 4.96 -7.46 -16.90
N ARG A 208 6.08 -7.45 -17.62
CA ARG A 208 7.35 -8.07 -17.21
C ARG A 208 8.48 -7.32 -17.91
N SER A 209 9.60 -7.13 -17.23
CA SER A 209 10.81 -6.54 -17.83
C SER A 209 11.20 -7.25 -19.14
N GLY A 210 11.48 -6.47 -20.18
CA GLY A 210 11.81 -6.97 -21.52
C GLY A 210 10.61 -7.43 -22.36
N MET A 211 9.37 -7.28 -21.89
CA MET A 211 8.15 -7.63 -22.60
C MET A 211 7.24 -6.41 -22.74
N ALA A 212 6.64 -6.23 -23.92
CA ALA A 212 5.60 -5.21 -24.09
C ALA A 212 4.39 -5.55 -23.20
N PRO A 213 3.71 -4.55 -22.59
CA PRO A 213 2.53 -4.81 -21.77
C PRO A 213 1.44 -5.53 -22.56
N VAL A 214 0.82 -6.55 -21.96
CA VAL A 214 -0.25 -7.34 -22.60
C VAL A 214 -1.57 -7.03 -21.94
N LYS A 215 -2.54 -6.52 -22.71
CA LYS A 215 -3.88 -6.20 -22.20
C LYS A 215 -4.75 -7.45 -22.10
N TYR A 216 -5.47 -7.59 -21.00
CA TYR A 216 -6.48 -8.63 -20.83
C TYR A 216 -7.85 -8.15 -21.35
N HIS A 217 -8.53 -9.03 -22.08
CA HIS A 217 -9.80 -8.78 -22.76
C HIS A 217 -10.92 -9.78 -22.41
N GLY A 218 -10.68 -10.69 -21.47
CA GLY A 218 -11.67 -11.70 -21.09
C GLY A 218 -12.81 -11.16 -20.22
N ASP A 219 -13.67 -12.07 -19.77
CA ASP A 219 -14.89 -11.79 -19.01
C ASP A 219 -14.68 -11.31 -17.56
N ARG A 220 -13.42 -11.26 -17.10
CA ARG A 220 -13.01 -10.87 -15.74
C ARG A 220 -13.47 -11.82 -14.64
N SER A 221 -13.93 -13.02 -14.97
CA SER A 221 -14.10 -14.10 -13.99
C SER A 221 -12.75 -14.50 -13.39
N LYS A 222 -12.76 -15.00 -12.15
CA LYS A 222 -11.54 -15.44 -11.47
C LYS A 222 -10.79 -16.49 -12.28
N GLU A 223 -11.52 -17.46 -12.84
CA GLU A 223 -10.98 -18.57 -13.61
C GLU A 223 -10.32 -18.08 -14.90
N SER A 224 -10.93 -17.11 -15.58
CA SER A 224 -10.38 -16.48 -16.78
C SER A 224 -9.12 -15.66 -16.48
N LEU A 225 -9.11 -14.92 -15.36
CA LEU A 225 -7.94 -14.17 -14.90
C LEU A 225 -6.76 -15.09 -14.57
N VAL A 226 -7.01 -16.18 -13.82
CA VAL A 226 -6.01 -17.21 -13.52
C VAL A 226 -5.47 -17.82 -14.80
N SER A 227 -6.34 -18.24 -15.72
CA SER A 227 -5.93 -18.88 -16.97
C SER A 227 -5.04 -17.95 -17.80
N PHE A 228 -5.40 -16.68 -17.91
CA PHE A 228 -4.61 -15.67 -18.60
C PHE A 228 -3.26 -15.40 -17.92
N ALA A 229 -3.24 -15.27 -16.59
CA ALA A 229 -2.01 -15.06 -15.84
C ALA A 229 -1.03 -16.24 -16.02
N MET A 230 -1.53 -17.47 -15.93
CA MET A 230 -0.72 -18.68 -16.06
C MET A 230 -0.09 -18.84 -17.45
N GLN A 231 -0.70 -18.30 -18.52
CA GLN A 231 -0.08 -18.29 -19.86
C GLN A 231 1.23 -17.48 -19.90
N HIS A 232 1.43 -16.56 -18.97
CA HIS A 232 2.60 -15.67 -18.91
C HIS A 232 3.59 -16.07 -17.80
N VAL A 233 3.20 -16.98 -16.91
CA VAL A 233 4.10 -17.59 -15.92
C VAL A 233 5.06 -18.53 -16.65
N ARG A 234 6.37 -18.30 -16.50
CA ARG A 234 7.38 -19.24 -17.01
C ARG A 234 7.34 -20.46 -16.10
N SER A 235 6.82 -21.57 -16.59
CA SER A 235 6.82 -22.84 -15.89
C SER A 235 7.47 -23.90 -16.77
N THR A 236 8.37 -24.69 -16.18
CA THR A 236 9.03 -25.82 -16.83
C THR A 236 8.79 -27.06 -15.98
N VAL A 237 7.96 -27.97 -16.47
CA VAL A 237 7.73 -29.27 -15.83
C VAL A 237 8.38 -30.34 -16.69
N THR A 238 9.39 -31.01 -16.13
CA THR A 238 10.10 -32.09 -16.82
C THR A 238 9.58 -33.45 -16.37
N GLU A 239 9.15 -34.28 -17.31
CA GLU A 239 8.88 -35.70 -17.03
C GLU A 239 10.21 -36.44 -16.86
N LEU A 240 10.36 -37.14 -15.74
CA LEU A 240 11.55 -37.92 -15.43
C LEU A 240 11.26 -39.41 -15.65
N TRP A 241 12.16 -40.08 -16.36
CA TRP A 241 12.16 -41.52 -16.56
C TRP A 241 13.55 -42.09 -16.27
N THR A 242 13.68 -43.42 -16.22
CA THR A 242 14.93 -44.10 -15.86
C THR A 242 16.14 -43.62 -16.66
N GLY A 243 15.94 -43.21 -17.92
CA GLY A 243 17.00 -42.79 -18.83
C GLY A 243 17.52 -41.35 -18.62
N ASN A 244 16.73 -40.45 -18.03
CA ASN A 244 17.17 -39.07 -17.78
C ASN A 244 17.31 -38.72 -16.30
N PHE A 245 16.70 -39.49 -15.39
CA PHE A 245 16.59 -39.14 -13.98
C PHE A 245 17.94 -38.77 -13.36
N VAL A 246 18.93 -39.66 -13.46
CA VAL A 246 20.25 -39.44 -12.84
C VAL A 246 20.95 -38.20 -13.40
N ASN A 247 20.96 -38.03 -14.72
CA ASN A 247 21.61 -36.89 -15.36
C ASN A 247 20.92 -35.55 -15.02
N SER A 248 19.58 -35.53 -15.01
CA SER A 248 18.80 -34.36 -14.64
C SER A 248 19.05 -33.92 -13.19
N ILE A 249 19.13 -34.88 -12.26
CA ILE A 249 19.44 -34.60 -10.85
C ILE A 249 20.88 -34.08 -10.69
N GLN A 250 21.86 -34.76 -11.28
CA GLN A 250 23.28 -34.39 -11.15
C GLN A 250 23.58 -33.02 -11.76
N THR A 251 23.02 -32.73 -12.94
CA THR A 251 23.21 -31.45 -13.61
C THR A 251 22.64 -30.29 -12.79
N ALA A 252 21.42 -30.45 -12.27
CA ALA A 252 20.81 -29.42 -11.42
C ALA A 252 21.56 -29.23 -10.11
N PHE A 253 21.98 -30.33 -9.47
CA PHE A 253 22.76 -30.28 -8.23
C PHE A 253 24.10 -29.56 -8.42
N ALA A 254 24.80 -29.81 -9.54
CA ALA A 254 26.02 -29.09 -9.90
C ALA A 254 25.80 -27.59 -10.12
N ALA A 255 24.60 -27.19 -10.56
CA ALA A 255 24.19 -25.79 -10.69
C ALA A 255 23.64 -25.19 -9.37
N GLY A 256 23.58 -25.95 -8.27
CA GLY A 256 23.01 -25.52 -7.00
C GLY A 256 21.48 -25.43 -6.98
N ILE A 257 20.80 -26.08 -7.94
CA ILE A 257 19.34 -26.07 -8.09
C ILE A 257 18.75 -27.39 -7.54
N GLY A 258 17.80 -27.27 -6.60
CA GLY A 258 17.06 -28.42 -6.04
C GLY A 258 15.93 -28.90 -6.95
N TRP A 259 15.45 -30.12 -6.69
CA TRP A 259 14.32 -30.71 -7.42
C TRP A 259 13.12 -30.95 -6.49
N LEU A 260 11.92 -30.54 -6.95
CA LEU A 260 10.65 -31.00 -6.39
C LEU A 260 10.06 -32.04 -7.35
N ILE A 261 9.95 -33.30 -6.89
CA ILE A 261 9.52 -34.43 -7.73
C ILE A 261 8.29 -35.06 -7.11
N THR A 262 7.26 -35.28 -7.93
CA THR A 262 6.08 -36.06 -7.55
C THR A 262 6.10 -37.40 -8.27
N PHE A 263 5.76 -38.48 -7.55
CA PHE A 263 5.69 -39.83 -8.09
C PHE A 263 4.22 -40.22 -8.21
N CYS A 264 3.77 -40.53 -9.43
CA CYS A 264 2.39 -40.89 -9.73
C CYS A 264 2.28 -42.39 -10.02
N SER A 265 1.24 -43.05 -9.51
CA SER A 265 0.86 -44.42 -9.87
C SER A 265 -0.61 -44.47 -10.26
N LYS A 266 -1.05 -45.52 -10.98
CA LYS A 266 -2.41 -45.61 -11.56
C LYS A 266 -3.57 -45.55 -10.55
N GLY A 267 -3.31 -45.70 -9.24
CA GLY A 267 -4.31 -45.63 -8.19
C GLY A 267 -3.88 -44.85 -6.95
N GLY A 268 -2.78 -44.08 -7.04
CA GLY A 268 -2.29 -43.26 -5.94
C GLY A 268 -2.54 -41.77 -6.21
N ASP A 269 -2.78 -41.01 -5.15
CA ASP A 269 -2.86 -39.55 -5.25
C ASP A 269 -1.48 -38.96 -5.53
N CYS A 270 -1.40 -38.11 -6.56
CA CYS A 270 -0.21 -37.34 -6.86
C CYS A 270 -0.58 -35.92 -7.29
N LEU A 271 0.41 -35.03 -7.40
CA LEU A 271 0.14 -33.63 -7.76
C LEU A 271 -0.47 -33.56 -9.16
N THR A 272 -1.58 -32.83 -9.30
CA THR A 272 -2.23 -32.62 -10.61
C THR A 272 -1.32 -31.87 -11.57
N SER A 273 -1.60 -31.95 -12.87
CA SER A 273 -0.85 -31.19 -13.89
C SER A 273 -0.84 -29.68 -13.60
N GLN A 274 -1.98 -29.12 -13.20
CA GLN A 274 -2.11 -27.71 -12.87
C GLN A 274 -1.31 -27.34 -11.61
N THR A 275 -1.32 -28.19 -10.58
CA THR A 275 -0.53 -27.98 -9.36
C THR A 275 0.97 -27.98 -9.66
N ARG A 276 1.45 -28.90 -10.52
CA ARG A 276 2.87 -28.93 -10.93
C ARG A 276 3.29 -27.67 -11.69
N LEU A 277 2.45 -27.18 -12.61
CA LEU A 277 2.73 -25.95 -13.36
C LEU A 277 2.77 -24.72 -12.43
N ARG A 278 1.88 -24.64 -11.45
CA ARG A 278 1.90 -23.59 -10.42
C ARG A 278 3.19 -23.65 -9.61
N LEU A 279 3.51 -24.82 -9.03
CA LEU A 279 4.73 -24.98 -8.24
C LEU A 279 6.00 -24.61 -9.03
N SER A 280 6.06 -24.97 -10.31
CA SER A 280 7.17 -24.58 -11.19
C SER A 280 7.30 -23.07 -11.42
N GLY A 281 6.22 -22.29 -11.25
CA GLY A 281 6.28 -20.84 -11.34
C GLY A 281 6.67 -20.16 -10.02
N MET A 282 6.56 -20.86 -8.89
CA MET A 282 6.88 -20.34 -7.54
C MET A 282 8.32 -20.64 -7.11
N LEU A 283 8.92 -21.70 -7.66
CA LEU A 283 10.26 -22.21 -7.34
C LEU A 283 11.29 -21.74 -8.38
#